data_AF-A0A9D1ZAZ6-F1
#
_entry.id   AF-A0A9D1ZAZ6-F1
#
_cell.length_a   1.000
_cell.length_b   1.000
_cell.length_c   1.000
_cell.angle_alpha   90.00
_cell.angle_beta   90.00
_cell.angle_gamma   90.00
#
_symmetry.space_group_name_H-M   'P 1'
#
loop_
_entity.id
_entity.type
_entity.pdbx_description
1 polymer ?
#
loop_
_entity_poly.entity_id
_entity_poly.type
_entity_poly.pdbx_seq_one_letter_code
_entity_poly.pdbx_strand_id
1 'polypeptide(L)'
;MSQACLNCGRSLPDGTVVCPYCHAMTEVTQKISLGDLTWCPACGALVPPEEVACPKCGRIVREQEPPRPVRELDLPEIGETEEDAARTGVMTRIESAIPPVVDESSPSARRDRMPRPRAFAFAALFAVAIVGGAALLITHPWDPMASITRASEPADTSMSGFPGLVESLTGQDRDTEESDEQGSPSSEESLAQLHETLGSLADKVDESEDALRNACSDGDGSSLDGGLEDAQSTSIAVSNAIATIGQIDDADGERAETIDHLLTLGNWLRNRCDALTDAWDIAENASDLSAASGQVISRLDSATDYRMLFEQNYDAWAPEAD
;
A
#
# COMPACT_ATOMS: atom_id res chain seq x y z
N MET A 1 21.27 -24.73 24.66
CA MET A 1 19.96 -24.93 24.01
C MET A 1 20.17 -24.61 22.55
N SER A 2 20.27 -25.60 21.66
CA SER A 2 20.64 -25.38 20.26
C SER A 2 19.65 -24.43 19.56
N GLN A 3 20.13 -23.27 19.14
CA GLN A 3 19.35 -22.31 18.35
C GLN A 3 19.45 -22.65 16.85
N ALA A 4 18.35 -22.52 16.12
CA ALA A 4 18.34 -22.68 14.66
C ALA A 4 18.57 -21.33 13.97
N CYS A 5 19.28 -21.33 12.85
CA CYS A 5 19.43 -20.13 12.03
C CYS A 5 18.08 -19.74 11.42
N LEU A 6 17.67 -18.48 11.59
CA LEU A 6 16.41 -17.97 11.01
C LEU A 6 16.43 -17.88 9.48
N ASN A 7 17.63 -17.84 8.88
CA ASN A 7 17.76 -17.73 7.42
C ASN A 7 17.77 -19.11 6.75
N CYS A 8 18.55 -20.07 7.26
CA CYS A 8 18.71 -21.38 6.62
C CYS A 8 18.17 -22.59 7.42
N GLY A 9 17.61 -22.36 8.61
CA GLY A 9 16.97 -23.40 9.44
C GLY A 9 17.90 -24.41 10.10
N ARG A 10 19.22 -24.37 9.87
CA ARG A 10 20.18 -25.31 10.46
C ARG A 10 20.45 -25.03 11.93
N SER A 11 20.70 -26.09 12.71
CA SER A 11 21.11 -25.99 14.11
C SER A 11 22.51 -25.39 14.23
N LEU A 12 22.65 -24.45 15.17
CA LEU A 12 23.90 -23.77 15.45
C LEU A 12 24.37 -24.07 16.88
N PRO A 13 25.69 -24.15 17.11
CA PRO A 13 26.27 -24.14 18.45
C PRO A 13 25.97 -22.82 19.17
N ASP A 14 25.77 -22.90 20.49
CA ASP A 14 25.50 -21.74 21.35
C ASP A 14 26.69 -20.75 21.26
N GLY A 15 26.40 -19.45 21.06
CA GLY A 15 27.42 -18.38 20.97
C GLY A 15 28.02 -18.14 19.58
N THR A 16 27.51 -18.79 18.54
CA THR A 16 27.94 -18.52 17.14
C THR A 16 27.38 -17.17 16.67
N VAL A 17 28.25 -16.28 16.18
CA VAL A 17 27.94 -14.90 15.72
C VAL A 17 27.56 -14.83 14.23
N VAL A 18 28.07 -15.77 13.44
CA VAL A 18 27.82 -15.88 12.00
C VAL A 18 27.52 -17.33 11.66
N CYS A 19 26.41 -17.58 10.97
CA CYS A 19 26.06 -18.93 10.54
C CYS A 19 27.13 -19.48 9.59
N PRO A 20 27.78 -20.63 9.89
CA PRO A 20 28.80 -21.21 9.02
C PRO A 20 28.22 -21.81 7.72
N TYR A 21 26.90 -21.90 7.59
CA TYR A 21 26.23 -22.50 6.44
C TYR A 21 25.68 -21.49 5.44
N CYS A 22 25.21 -20.33 5.90
CA CYS A 22 24.65 -19.28 5.04
C CYS A 22 25.33 -17.91 5.21
N HIS A 23 26.34 -17.83 6.09
CA HIS A 23 27.07 -16.60 6.41
C HIS A 23 26.21 -15.43 6.93
N ALA A 24 24.94 -15.68 7.25
CA ALA A 24 24.08 -14.68 7.88
C ALA A 24 24.51 -14.44 9.33
N MET A 25 24.53 -13.18 9.76
CA MET A 25 24.72 -12.80 11.14
C MET A 25 23.59 -13.37 12.01
N THR A 26 23.97 -14.02 13.10
CA THR A 26 23.05 -14.64 14.06
C THR A 26 22.87 -13.79 15.32
N GLU A 27 23.46 -12.60 15.34
CA GLU A 27 23.20 -11.57 16.34
C GLU A 27 21.77 -11.04 16.15
N VAL A 28 20.86 -11.62 16.91
CA VAL A 28 19.51 -11.10 17.06
C VAL A 28 19.61 -9.79 17.84
N THR A 29 19.21 -8.67 17.25
CA THR A 29 18.68 -7.53 18.02
C THR A 29 17.60 -8.09 18.92
N GLN A 30 17.93 -8.32 20.20
CA GLN A 30 16.95 -8.74 21.20
C GLN A 30 15.77 -7.79 21.06
N LYS A 31 14.59 -8.33 20.73
CA LYS A 31 13.35 -7.58 20.84
C LYS A 31 13.26 -7.16 22.30
N ILE A 32 13.55 -5.89 22.56
CA ILE A 32 13.37 -5.31 23.89
C ILE A 32 11.87 -5.45 24.17
N SER A 33 11.53 -6.23 25.20
CA SER A 33 10.16 -6.31 25.70
C SER A 33 9.79 -4.94 26.24
N LEU A 34 9.26 -4.09 25.37
CA LEU A 34 8.57 -2.86 25.73
C LEU A 34 7.32 -3.31 26.49
N GLY A 35 7.35 -3.25 27.82
CA GLY A 35 6.21 -3.60 28.68
C GLY A 35 5.03 -2.63 28.49
N ASP A 36 4.53 -2.01 29.56
CA ASP A 36 3.39 -1.08 29.54
C ASP A 36 3.72 0.31 28.94
N LEU A 37 4.74 0.39 28.08
CA LEU A 37 5.18 1.63 27.44
C LEU A 37 4.32 1.90 26.21
N THR A 38 3.90 3.15 26.03
CA THR A 38 3.03 3.54 24.90
C THR A 38 3.73 4.59 24.04
N TRP A 39 3.68 4.44 22.72
CA TRP A 39 4.22 5.44 21.81
C TRP A 39 3.27 6.62 21.64
N CYS A 40 3.80 7.85 21.68
CA CYS A 40 3.02 9.06 21.43
C CYS A 40 2.66 9.15 19.93
N PRO A 41 1.37 9.23 19.55
CA PRO A 41 0.95 9.24 18.16
C PRO A 41 1.32 10.54 17.42
N ALA A 42 1.69 11.61 18.13
CA ALA A 42 2.01 12.89 17.51
C ALA A 42 3.50 13.14 17.26
N CYS A 43 4.39 12.60 18.10
CA CYS A 43 5.81 12.89 17.99
C CYS A 43 6.71 11.64 18.05
N GLY A 44 6.12 10.45 18.16
CA GLY A 44 6.85 9.19 18.22
C GLY A 44 7.73 9.02 19.45
N ALA A 45 7.51 9.78 20.53
CA ALA A 45 8.24 9.57 21.79
C ALA A 45 7.63 8.39 22.58
N LEU A 46 8.48 7.59 23.23
CA LEU A 46 8.05 6.53 24.14
C LEU A 46 7.61 7.14 25.49
N VAL A 47 6.39 6.88 25.92
CA VAL A 47 5.78 7.45 27.14
C VAL A 47 5.69 6.37 28.23
N PRO A 48 6.22 6.61 29.44
CA PRO A 48 6.17 5.66 30.55
C PRO A 48 4.74 5.47 31.10
N PRO A 49 4.45 4.36 31.80
CA PRO A 49 3.10 4.02 32.30
C PRO A 49 2.49 5.03 33.27
N GLU A 50 3.30 5.82 33.98
CA GLU A 50 2.80 6.78 34.99
C GLU A 50 2.40 8.14 34.40
N GLU A 51 2.73 8.41 33.13
CA GLU A 51 2.47 9.70 32.50
C GLU A 51 1.22 9.68 31.61
N VAL A 52 0.32 10.65 31.84
CA VAL A 52 -0.93 10.81 31.08
C VAL A 52 -0.70 11.64 29.80
N ALA A 53 0.30 12.50 29.80
CA ALA A 53 0.67 13.39 28.70
C ALA A 53 2.12 13.13 28.25
N CYS A 54 2.39 13.26 26.96
CA CYS A 54 3.72 13.11 26.42
C CYS A 54 4.64 14.25 26.91
N PRO A 55 5.80 13.96 27.52
CA PRO A 55 6.70 14.99 28.03
C PRO A 55 7.38 15.81 26.92
N LYS A 56 7.40 15.28 25.69
CA LYS A 56 8.04 15.93 24.53
C LYS A 56 7.12 16.93 23.83
N CYS A 57 5.84 16.61 23.67
CA CYS A 57 4.91 17.44 22.89
C CYS A 57 3.63 17.84 23.63
N GLY A 58 3.45 17.40 24.88
CA GLY A 58 2.30 17.75 25.72
C GLY A 58 0.98 17.07 25.36
N ARG A 59 0.95 16.22 24.32
CA ARG A 59 -0.28 15.53 23.89
C ARG A 59 -0.70 14.48 24.92
N ILE A 60 -1.99 14.44 25.27
CA ILE A 60 -2.58 13.40 26.12
C ILE A 60 -2.52 12.05 25.39
N VAL A 61 -1.93 11.04 26.02
CA VAL A 61 -1.73 9.69 25.47
C VAL A 61 -2.61 8.65 26.19
N ARG A 62 -3.13 8.98 27.38
CA ARG A 62 -4.07 8.13 28.14
C ARG A 62 -5.29 8.93 28.62
N GLU A 63 -6.46 8.32 28.57
CA GLU A 63 -7.72 8.93 29.01
C GLU A 63 -7.88 8.77 30.53
N GLN A 64 -8.22 9.84 31.26
CA GLN A 64 -8.53 9.77 32.69
C GLN A 64 -9.98 9.32 32.90
N GLU A 65 -10.19 8.27 33.69
CA GLU A 65 -11.53 7.84 34.09
C GLU A 65 -12.14 8.86 35.07
N PRO A 66 -13.32 9.44 34.78
CA PRO A 66 -13.88 10.50 35.61
C PRO A 66 -14.36 9.95 36.97
N PRO A 67 -14.16 10.68 38.09
CA PRO A 67 -14.62 10.25 39.39
C PRO A 67 -16.16 10.24 39.45
N ARG A 68 -16.75 9.14 39.96
CA ARG A 68 -18.20 9.03 40.19
C ARG A 68 -18.65 10.01 41.30
N PRO A 69 -19.71 10.81 41.08
CA PRO A 69 -20.22 11.71 42.11
C PRO A 69 -20.95 10.92 43.21
N VAL A 70 -20.51 11.10 44.46
CA VAL A 70 -21.26 10.64 45.64
C VAL A 70 -22.19 11.77 46.06
N ARG A 71 -23.50 11.47 46.16
CA ARG A 71 -24.51 12.44 46.59
C ARG A 71 -24.87 12.14 48.05
N GLU A 72 -24.58 13.05 48.96
CA GLU A 72 -25.07 12.98 50.34
C GLU A 72 -26.56 13.34 50.35
N LEU A 73 -27.39 12.38 50.80
CA LEU A 73 -28.81 12.56 51.03
C LEU A 73 -29.02 12.71 52.54
N ASP A 74 -29.50 13.88 52.96
CA ASP A 74 -29.88 14.14 54.35
C ASP A 74 -31.27 13.56 54.60
N LEU A 75 -31.33 12.39 55.25
CA LEU A 75 -32.58 11.73 55.63
C LEU A 75 -33.00 12.20 57.03
N PRO A 76 -34.25 12.66 57.22
CA PRO A 76 -34.71 13.08 58.54
C PRO A 76 -34.87 11.89 59.50
N GLU A 77 -34.54 12.11 60.77
CA GLU A 77 -34.79 11.16 61.86
C GLU A 77 -36.30 10.98 62.09
N ILE A 78 -36.74 9.73 62.09
CA ILE A 78 -38.14 9.35 62.31
C ILE A 78 -38.40 9.39 63.82
N GLY A 79 -39.01 10.48 64.30
CA GLY A 79 -39.51 10.59 65.66
C GLY A 79 -40.81 9.81 65.84
N GLU A 80 -40.91 9.07 66.95
CA GLU A 80 -42.09 8.34 67.39
C GLU A 80 -43.26 9.31 67.60
N THR A 81 -44.38 9.11 66.88
CA THR A 81 -45.61 9.86 67.17
C THR A 81 -46.81 8.93 67.17
N GLU A 82 -47.60 9.11 68.22
CA GLU A 82 -48.69 8.29 68.70
C GLU A 82 -49.93 8.28 67.78
N GLU A 83 -50.77 7.29 68.04
CA GLU A 83 -52.02 6.96 67.35
C GLU A 83 -53.06 8.08 67.44
N ASP A 84 -53.51 8.58 66.28
CA ASP A 84 -54.77 9.34 66.17
C ASP A 84 -55.63 8.77 65.03
N ALA A 85 -56.47 7.81 65.41
CA ALA A 85 -57.46 7.18 64.55
C ALA A 85 -58.79 7.95 64.61
N ALA A 86 -59.05 8.84 63.64
CA ALA A 86 -60.40 9.12 63.11
C ALA A 86 -60.39 10.22 62.04
N ARG A 87 -60.44 9.82 60.76
CA ARG A 87 -61.16 10.50 59.66
C ARG A 87 -60.99 9.71 58.35
N THR A 88 -61.84 8.72 58.17
CA THR A 88 -61.98 7.95 56.91
C THR A 88 -62.76 8.78 55.90
N GLY A 89 -62.11 9.19 54.81
CA GLY A 89 -62.77 9.86 53.71
C GLY A 89 -61.85 10.19 52.54
N VAL A 90 -60.98 9.26 52.15
CA VAL A 90 -60.31 9.08 50.86
C VAL A 90 -59.43 7.84 51.04
N MET A 91 -59.82 6.70 50.44
CA MET A 91 -58.91 5.56 50.36
C MET A 91 -57.85 5.87 49.31
N THR A 92 -56.72 6.43 49.71
CA THR A 92 -55.51 6.37 48.89
C THR A 92 -55.07 4.91 48.86
N ARG A 93 -55.24 4.27 47.70
CA ARG A 93 -54.67 2.95 47.44
C ARG A 93 -53.14 3.08 47.56
N ILE A 94 -52.59 2.63 48.68
CA ILE A 94 -51.15 2.47 48.82
C ILE A 94 -50.80 1.22 47.99
N GLU A 95 -50.47 1.43 46.72
CA GLU A 95 -49.75 0.42 45.96
C GLU A 95 -48.33 0.33 46.54
N SER A 96 -48.11 -0.73 47.29
CA SER A 96 -46.81 -1.09 47.83
C SER A 96 -45.78 -1.19 46.70
N ALA A 97 -44.65 -0.51 46.85
CA ALA A 97 -43.49 -0.62 45.96
C ALA A 97 -42.66 -1.90 46.22
N ILE A 98 -43.12 -2.79 47.10
CA ILE A 98 -42.51 -4.11 47.30
C ILE A 98 -43.05 -5.01 46.16
N PRO A 99 -42.20 -5.51 45.25
CA PRO A 99 -42.65 -6.43 44.22
C PRO A 99 -43.27 -7.67 44.89
N PRO A 100 -44.45 -8.14 44.45
CA PRO A 100 -45.01 -9.37 44.97
C PRO A 100 -44.03 -10.50 44.69
N VAL A 101 -43.79 -11.34 45.70
CA VAL A 101 -43.00 -12.55 45.53
C VAL A 101 -43.65 -13.38 44.43
N VAL A 102 -42.88 -13.68 43.39
CA VAL A 102 -43.34 -14.42 42.21
C VAL A 102 -43.70 -15.85 42.61
N ASP A 103 -44.98 -16.09 42.90
CA ASP A 103 -45.53 -17.43 42.90
C ASP A 103 -45.94 -17.78 41.46
N GLU A 104 -45.23 -18.75 40.87
CA GLU A 104 -45.46 -19.32 39.53
C GLU A 104 -46.89 -19.85 39.31
N SER A 105 -47.70 -19.91 40.39
CA SER A 105 -49.08 -20.41 40.40
C SER A 105 -50.15 -19.32 40.21
N SER A 106 -49.78 -18.04 40.14
CA SER A 106 -50.73 -16.92 40.01
C SER A 106 -51.40 -16.86 38.62
N PRO A 107 -52.73 -16.70 38.53
CA PRO A 107 -53.44 -16.58 37.24
C PRO A 107 -53.08 -15.31 36.47
N SER A 108 -52.51 -14.30 37.14
CA SER A 108 -52.01 -13.07 36.51
C SER A 108 -50.69 -13.33 35.75
N ALA A 109 -49.81 -14.18 36.29
CA ALA A 109 -48.51 -14.49 35.70
C ALA A 109 -48.62 -15.27 34.37
N ARG A 110 -49.71 -16.04 34.16
CA ARG A 110 -49.97 -16.72 32.89
C ARG A 110 -50.43 -15.80 31.76
N ARG A 111 -51.04 -14.64 32.08
CA ARG A 111 -51.54 -13.69 31.07
C ARG A 111 -50.47 -12.73 30.56
N ASP A 112 -49.43 -12.46 31.36
CA ASP A 112 -48.33 -11.58 30.95
C ASP A 112 -47.24 -12.28 30.12
N ARG A 113 -47.25 -13.62 30.03
CA ARG A 113 -46.31 -14.41 29.22
C ARG A 113 -46.85 -14.81 27.85
N MET A 114 -47.94 -14.22 27.35
CA MET A 114 -48.37 -14.44 25.96
C MET A 114 -47.81 -13.33 25.07
N PRO A 115 -46.82 -13.61 24.19
CA PRO A 115 -46.38 -12.64 23.21
C PRO A 115 -47.58 -12.21 22.36
N ARG A 116 -47.73 -10.91 22.16
CA ARG A 116 -48.86 -10.32 21.42
C ARG A 116 -48.99 -11.05 20.07
N PRO A 117 -50.20 -11.45 19.63
CA PRO A 117 -50.38 -12.24 18.41
C PRO A 117 -49.81 -11.54 17.17
N ARG A 118 -49.75 -10.21 17.17
CA ARG A 118 -49.09 -9.40 16.15
C ARG A 118 -47.57 -9.62 16.10
N ALA A 119 -46.91 -9.76 17.25
CA ALA A 119 -45.47 -10.02 17.31
C ALA A 119 -45.13 -11.41 16.75
N PHE A 120 -45.96 -12.42 17.00
CA PHE A 120 -45.82 -13.74 16.36
C PHE A 120 -46.01 -13.69 14.85
N ALA A 121 -47.01 -12.93 14.37
CA ALA A 121 -47.22 -12.77 12.93
C ALA A 121 -46.01 -12.10 12.24
N PHE A 122 -45.45 -11.06 12.85
CA PHE A 122 -44.24 -10.40 12.33
C PHE A 122 -43.01 -11.31 12.38
N ALA A 123 -42.80 -12.03 13.48
CA ALA A 123 -41.68 -12.96 13.62
C ALA A 123 -41.76 -14.11 12.61
N ALA A 124 -42.96 -14.66 12.36
CA ALA A 124 -43.18 -15.68 11.36
C ALA A 124 -42.91 -15.17 9.94
N LEU A 125 -43.35 -13.95 9.61
CA LEU A 125 -43.06 -13.32 8.32
C LEU A 125 -41.56 -13.09 8.13
N PHE A 126 -40.87 -12.60 9.16
CA PHE A 126 -39.42 -12.40 9.11
C PHE A 126 -38.66 -13.71 8.96
N ALA A 127 -39.09 -14.77 9.67
CA ALA A 127 -38.49 -16.08 9.54
C ALA A 127 -38.66 -16.65 8.11
N VAL A 128 -39.83 -16.49 7.51
CA VAL A 128 -40.07 -16.90 6.11
C VAL A 128 -39.24 -16.07 5.13
N ALA A 129 -39.11 -14.77 5.35
CA ALA A 129 -38.31 -13.89 4.50
C ALA A 129 -36.81 -14.19 4.60
N ILE A 130 -36.29 -14.43 5.81
CA ILE A 130 -34.87 -14.74 6.03
C ILE A 130 -34.54 -16.13 5.49
N VAL A 131 -35.31 -17.16 5.88
CA VAL A 131 -35.01 -18.54 5.47
C VAL A 131 -35.31 -18.74 3.98
N GLY A 132 -36.42 -18.18 3.48
CA GLY A 132 -36.77 -18.21 2.06
C GLY A 132 -35.80 -17.39 1.21
N GLY A 133 -35.39 -16.21 1.68
CA GLY A 133 -34.39 -15.37 1.03
C GLY A 133 -33.01 -16.03 0.98
N ALA A 134 -32.55 -16.62 2.09
CA ALA A 134 -31.30 -17.37 2.13
C ALA A 134 -31.34 -18.62 1.25
N ALA A 135 -32.46 -19.36 1.26
CA ALA A 135 -32.62 -20.52 0.38
C ALA A 135 -32.59 -20.10 -1.10
N LEU A 136 -33.29 -19.03 -1.49
CA LEU A 136 -33.23 -18.49 -2.85
C LEU A 136 -31.83 -17.97 -3.20
N LEU A 137 -31.10 -17.35 -2.27
CA LEU A 137 -29.73 -16.90 -2.49
C LEU A 137 -28.77 -18.08 -2.72
N ILE A 138 -28.99 -19.20 -2.02
CA ILE A 138 -28.19 -20.42 -2.17
C ILE A 138 -28.58 -21.21 -3.42
N THR A 139 -29.87 -21.35 -3.73
CA THR A 139 -30.36 -22.23 -4.81
C THR A 139 -30.57 -21.53 -6.14
N HIS A 140 -30.75 -20.20 -6.14
CA HIS A 140 -30.87 -19.38 -7.32
C HIS A 140 -29.87 -18.22 -7.23
N PRO A 141 -28.68 -18.34 -7.83
CA PRO A 141 -27.83 -17.18 -8.03
C PRO A 141 -28.64 -16.20 -8.89
N TRP A 142 -29.08 -15.08 -8.31
CA TRP A 142 -29.82 -14.03 -9.03
C TRP A 142 -28.88 -13.20 -9.92
N ASP A 143 -27.88 -13.90 -10.46
CA ASP A 143 -27.01 -13.45 -11.51
C ASP A 143 -26.86 -14.64 -12.50
N PRO A 144 -27.58 -14.63 -13.64
CA PRO A 144 -27.39 -15.64 -14.67
C PRO A 144 -25.95 -15.62 -15.25
N MET A 145 -25.22 -14.51 -15.02
CA MET A 145 -23.77 -14.27 -15.08
C MET A 145 -22.90 -15.29 -14.35
N ALA A 146 -23.27 -15.60 -13.11
CA ALA A 146 -22.32 -16.13 -12.13
C ALA A 146 -21.81 -17.55 -12.43
N SER A 147 -22.54 -18.32 -13.23
CA SER A 147 -22.13 -19.67 -13.67
C SER A 147 -21.55 -19.72 -15.08
N ILE A 148 -21.42 -18.58 -15.77
CA ILE A 148 -20.76 -18.51 -17.08
C ILE A 148 -19.25 -18.35 -16.85
N THR A 149 -18.56 -19.48 -16.77
CA THR A 149 -17.08 -19.57 -16.74
C THR A 149 -16.48 -19.67 -18.15
N ARG A 150 -17.20 -19.17 -19.17
CA ARG A 150 -16.67 -19.00 -20.52
C ARG A 150 -16.44 -17.51 -20.74
N ALA A 151 -15.30 -17.14 -21.31
CA ALA A 151 -14.97 -15.75 -21.60
C ALA A 151 -16.03 -15.14 -22.54
N SER A 152 -16.68 -14.06 -22.10
CA SER A 152 -17.67 -13.30 -22.88
C SER A 152 -17.00 -12.32 -23.84
N GLU A 153 -15.79 -11.87 -23.49
CA GLU A 153 -14.85 -11.23 -24.39
C GLU A 153 -14.05 -12.32 -25.12
N PRO A 154 -13.73 -12.17 -26.41
CA PRO A 154 -12.60 -12.90 -26.97
C PRO A 154 -11.38 -12.60 -26.09
N ALA A 155 -10.78 -13.63 -25.49
CA ALA A 155 -9.50 -13.47 -24.82
C ALA A 155 -8.54 -12.79 -25.81
N ASP A 156 -7.92 -11.70 -25.38
CA ASP A 156 -6.90 -11.04 -26.20
C ASP A 156 -5.71 -11.99 -26.34
N THR A 157 -5.72 -12.76 -27.43
CA THR A 157 -4.68 -13.71 -27.78
C THR A 157 -3.46 -13.02 -28.39
N SER A 158 -3.40 -11.68 -28.44
CA SER A 158 -2.20 -10.97 -28.88
C SER A 158 -0.98 -11.34 -28.03
N MET A 159 -1.19 -11.71 -26.77
CA MET A 159 -0.13 -12.11 -25.84
C MET A 159 -0.08 -13.63 -25.56
N SER A 160 -0.94 -14.45 -26.17
CA SER A 160 -0.89 -15.90 -25.96
C SER A 160 0.30 -16.51 -26.71
N GLY A 161 1.40 -16.71 -26.00
CA GLY A 161 2.72 -17.07 -26.56
C GLY A 161 3.73 -15.92 -26.56
N PHE A 162 3.35 -14.74 -26.06
CA PHE A 162 4.25 -13.62 -25.85
C PHE A 162 5.11 -13.88 -24.59
N PRO A 163 6.45 -13.89 -24.68
CA PRO A 163 7.34 -14.30 -23.60
C PRO A 163 7.40 -13.33 -22.39
N GLY A 164 6.42 -12.44 -22.25
CA GLY A 164 6.50 -11.27 -21.36
C GLY A 164 7.39 -10.17 -21.93
N LEU A 165 7.32 -8.99 -21.35
CA LEU A 165 8.34 -7.96 -21.57
C LEU A 165 9.64 -8.45 -20.93
N VAL A 166 10.65 -8.70 -21.75
CA VAL A 166 11.97 -9.11 -21.29
C VAL A 166 12.67 -7.87 -20.72
N GLU A 167 12.57 -7.69 -19.41
CA GLU A 167 13.17 -6.56 -18.67
C GLU A 167 14.69 -6.70 -18.45
N SER A 168 15.31 -7.81 -18.88
CA SER A 168 16.76 -7.96 -18.96
C SER A 168 17.16 -9.18 -19.80
N LEU A 169 18.27 -9.08 -20.54
CA LEU A 169 18.91 -10.23 -21.19
C LEU A 169 19.84 -10.92 -20.18
N THR A 170 19.45 -12.10 -19.69
CA THR A 170 20.38 -12.99 -18.99
C THR A 170 21.08 -13.88 -20.00
N GLY A 171 22.39 -13.75 -20.07
CA GLY A 171 23.27 -14.63 -20.83
C GLY A 171 23.53 -15.95 -20.11
N GLN A 172 23.53 -17.03 -20.89
CA GLN A 172 24.35 -18.24 -20.74
C GLN A 172 23.83 -19.21 -21.79
N ASP A 173 24.36 -19.12 -23.00
CA ASP A 173 24.57 -20.21 -23.97
C ASP A 173 24.94 -19.55 -25.31
N ARG A 174 26.25 -19.36 -25.53
CA ARG A 174 26.79 -19.16 -26.88
C ARG A 174 26.82 -20.54 -27.55
N ASP A 175 25.67 -20.97 -28.05
CA ASP A 175 25.67 -21.92 -29.15
C ASP A 175 25.64 -21.13 -30.45
N THR A 176 26.71 -21.33 -31.23
CA THR A 176 26.84 -20.82 -32.58
C THR A 176 25.83 -21.56 -33.44
N GLU A 177 24.62 -21.01 -33.55
CA GLU A 177 23.65 -21.43 -34.55
C GLU A 177 23.65 -20.42 -35.69
N GLU A 178 24.25 -20.85 -36.79
CA GLU A 178 24.15 -20.24 -38.10
C GLU A 178 22.67 -20.01 -38.45
N SER A 179 22.24 -18.75 -38.51
CA SER A 179 20.94 -18.38 -39.05
C SER A 179 21.01 -17.04 -39.79
N ASP A 180 20.87 -17.18 -41.11
CA ASP A 180 20.51 -16.25 -42.18
C ASP A 180 21.30 -14.94 -42.42
N GLU A 181 21.81 -14.86 -43.66
CA GLU A 181 22.54 -13.77 -44.31
C GLU A 181 21.72 -12.46 -44.44
N GLN A 182 21.46 -11.79 -43.32
CA GLN A 182 21.42 -10.34 -43.27
C GLN A 182 22.70 -9.92 -42.56
N GLY A 183 23.65 -9.36 -43.32
CA GLY A 183 24.96 -9.00 -42.79
C GLY A 183 24.78 -8.21 -41.50
N SER A 184 25.42 -8.67 -40.41
CA SER A 184 25.42 -7.92 -39.16
C SER A 184 25.86 -6.48 -39.47
N PRO A 185 25.14 -5.46 -38.94
CA PRO A 185 25.49 -4.07 -39.19
C PRO A 185 26.97 -3.84 -38.85
N SER A 186 27.64 -2.98 -39.61
CA SER A 186 29.01 -2.60 -39.24
C SER A 186 28.99 -1.99 -37.84
N SER A 187 30.14 -1.98 -37.16
CA SER A 187 30.21 -1.35 -35.84
C SER A 187 29.90 0.15 -35.90
N GLU A 188 30.23 0.84 -37.01
CA GLU A 188 29.86 2.25 -37.23
C GLU A 188 28.35 2.43 -37.37
N GLU A 189 27.70 1.57 -38.18
CA GLU A 189 26.24 1.61 -38.35
C GLU A 189 25.55 1.32 -37.01
N SER A 190 26.09 0.39 -36.22
CA SER A 190 25.59 0.08 -34.88
C SER A 190 25.73 1.27 -33.92
N LEU A 191 26.85 2.00 -33.95
CA LEU A 191 27.06 3.20 -33.14
C LEU A 191 26.09 4.33 -33.53
N ALA A 192 25.86 4.53 -34.83
CA ALA A 192 24.89 5.50 -35.33
C ALA A 192 23.46 5.15 -34.90
N GLN A 193 23.07 3.87 -35.02
CA GLN A 193 21.75 3.40 -34.55
C GLN A 193 21.59 3.57 -33.03
N LEU A 194 22.64 3.36 -32.25
CA LEU A 194 22.60 3.56 -30.79
C LEU A 194 22.51 5.03 -30.41
N HIS A 195 23.18 5.92 -31.14
CA HIS A 195 23.03 7.37 -30.99
C HIS A 195 21.58 7.83 -31.26
N GLU A 196 20.96 7.35 -32.34
CA GLU A 196 19.56 7.63 -32.65
C GLU A 196 18.62 7.05 -31.58
N THR A 197 18.90 5.83 -31.11
CA THR A 197 18.15 5.19 -30.03
C THR A 197 18.19 6.02 -28.75
N LEU A 198 19.36 6.54 -28.36
CA LEU A 198 19.49 7.42 -27.19
C LEU A 198 18.69 8.72 -27.36
N GLY A 199 18.65 9.29 -28.57
CA GLY A 199 17.82 10.45 -28.88
C GLY A 199 16.34 10.16 -28.72
N SER A 200 15.84 9.08 -29.33
CA SER A 200 14.44 8.67 -29.20
C SER A 200 14.05 8.35 -27.75
N LEU A 201 14.95 7.79 -26.95
CA LEU A 201 14.72 7.58 -25.52
C LEU A 201 14.70 8.89 -24.74
N ALA A 202 15.54 9.87 -25.11
CA ALA A 202 15.51 11.20 -24.52
C ALA A 202 14.16 11.90 -24.78
N ASP A 203 13.65 11.84 -26.01
CA ASP A 203 12.34 12.39 -26.36
C ASP A 203 11.22 11.77 -25.50
N LYS A 204 11.24 10.44 -25.30
CA LYS A 204 10.27 9.76 -24.42
C LYS A 204 10.36 10.21 -22.96
N VAL A 205 11.58 10.47 -22.47
CA VAL A 205 11.78 11.02 -21.12
C VAL A 205 11.21 12.43 -21.02
N ASP A 206 11.40 13.26 -22.04
CA ASP A 206 10.82 14.61 -22.10
C ASP A 206 9.29 14.59 -22.16
N GLU A 207 8.70 13.74 -23.01
CA GLU A 207 7.25 13.54 -23.09
C GLU A 207 6.65 13.08 -21.76
N SER A 208 7.31 12.14 -21.07
CA SER A 208 6.88 11.65 -19.75
C SER A 208 7.01 12.73 -18.67
N GLU A 209 8.09 13.52 -18.68
CA GLU A 209 8.27 14.66 -17.78
C GLU A 209 7.18 15.73 -17.99
N ASP A 210 6.90 16.08 -19.23
CA ASP A 210 5.86 17.05 -19.58
C ASP A 210 4.47 16.57 -19.17
N ALA A 211 4.16 15.29 -19.39
CA ALA A 211 2.90 14.69 -18.94
C ALA A 211 2.74 14.82 -17.42
N LEU A 212 3.79 14.52 -16.64
CA LEU A 212 3.76 14.63 -15.19
C LEU A 212 3.64 16.10 -14.71
N ARG A 213 4.36 17.03 -15.34
CA ARG A 213 4.28 18.47 -15.04
C ARG A 213 2.88 19.02 -15.33
N ASN A 214 2.26 18.58 -16.42
CA ASN A 214 0.88 18.96 -16.78
C ASN A 214 -0.12 18.42 -15.75
N ALA A 215 -0.03 17.14 -15.39
CA ALA A 215 -0.87 16.53 -14.36
C ALA A 215 -0.76 17.28 -13.01
N CYS A 216 0.46 17.65 -12.61
CA CYS A 216 0.69 18.45 -11.40
C CYS A 216 0.06 19.86 -11.48
N SER A 217 0.07 20.48 -12.66
CA SER A 217 -0.48 21.82 -12.88
C SER A 217 -2.01 21.83 -12.88
N ASP A 218 -2.61 20.81 -13.49
CA ASP A 218 -4.07 20.64 -13.53
C ASP A 218 -4.62 20.13 -12.19
N GLY A 219 -3.77 19.51 -11.37
CA GLY A 219 -4.15 18.89 -10.09
C GLY A 219 -5.02 17.65 -10.26
N ASP A 220 -5.05 17.09 -11.48
CA ASP A 220 -5.85 15.93 -11.83
C ASP A 220 -4.98 14.67 -11.83
N GLY A 221 -5.19 13.81 -10.83
CA GLY A 221 -4.50 12.52 -10.74
C GLY A 221 -5.05 11.46 -11.71
N SER A 222 -6.17 11.73 -12.40
CA SER A 222 -6.75 10.75 -13.33
C SER A 222 -5.93 10.54 -14.60
N SER A 223 -5.02 11.46 -14.90
CA SER A 223 -4.08 11.36 -16.02
C SER A 223 -2.76 10.66 -15.67
N LEU A 224 -2.63 10.07 -14.47
CA LEU A 224 -1.41 9.37 -14.04
C LEU A 224 -1.39 7.88 -14.43
N ASP A 225 -2.48 7.36 -14.99
CA ASP A 225 -2.62 5.93 -15.30
C ASP A 225 -1.53 5.47 -16.27
N GLY A 226 -0.77 4.45 -15.88
CA GLY A 226 0.36 3.91 -16.65
C GLY A 226 1.64 4.75 -16.69
N GLY A 227 1.63 5.99 -16.19
CA GLY A 227 2.77 6.90 -16.32
C GLY A 227 4.05 6.43 -15.61
N LEU A 228 3.92 5.82 -14.42
CA LEU A 228 5.05 5.22 -13.71
C LEU A 228 5.60 4.00 -14.44
N GLU A 229 4.73 3.12 -14.95
CA GLU A 229 5.13 1.92 -15.69
C GLU A 229 5.87 2.29 -16.98
N ASP A 230 5.37 3.29 -17.72
CA ASP A 230 6.03 3.82 -18.92
C ASP A 230 7.40 4.44 -18.62
N ALA A 231 7.51 5.18 -17.51
CA ALA A 231 8.78 5.75 -17.07
C ALA A 231 9.81 4.67 -16.68
N GLN A 232 9.37 3.62 -15.97
CA GLN A 232 10.20 2.47 -15.62
C GLN A 232 10.66 1.69 -16.87
N SER A 233 9.73 1.44 -17.80
CA SER A 233 10.02 0.80 -19.09
C SER A 233 11.06 1.58 -19.88
N THR A 234 10.94 2.91 -19.92
CA THR A 234 11.93 3.79 -20.58
C THR A 234 13.29 3.72 -19.88
N SER A 235 13.33 3.71 -18.54
CA SER A 235 14.58 3.54 -17.76
C SER A 235 15.30 2.22 -18.04
N ILE A 236 14.53 1.13 -18.21
CA ILE A 236 15.06 -0.18 -18.62
C ILE A 236 15.64 -0.11 -20.04
N ALA A 237 14.92 0.51 -20.98
CA ALA A 237 15.40 0.68 -22.36
C ALA A 237 16.72 1.48 -22.41
N VAL A 238 16.84 2.54 -21.61
CA VAL A 238 18.10 3.31 -21.46
C VAL A 238 19.22 2.43 -20.91
N SER A 239 18.93 1.64 -19.86
CA SER A 239 19.90 0.70 -19.28
C SER A 239 20.40 -0.33 -20.30
N ASN A 240 19.49 -0.86 -21.12
CA ASN A 240 19.82 -1.80 -22.18
C ASN A 240 20.66 -1.15 -23.27
N ALA A 241 20.34 0.08 -23.69
CA ALA A 241 21.14 0.83 -24.66
C ALA A 241 22.58 1.03 -24.16
N ILE A 242 22.77 1.47 -22.89
CA ILE A 242 24.08 1.61 -22.25
C ILE A 242 24.84 0.27 -22.25
N ALA A 243 24.16 -0.82 -21.89
CA ALA A 243 24.76 -2.15 -21.85
C ALA A 243 25.20 -2.61 -23.25
N THR A 244 24.43 -2.30 -24.30
CA THR A 244 24.77 -2.60 -25.69
C THR A 244 25.98 -1.78 -26.14
N ILE A 245 26.02 -0.47 -25.85
CA ILE A 245 27.16 0.40 -26.16
C ILE A 245 28.44 -0.15 -25.53
N GLY A 246 28.39 -0.55 -24.24
CA GLY A 246 29.53 -1.09 -23.52
C GLY A 246 30.02 -2.47 -24.00
N GLN A 247 29.29 -3.13 -24.89
CA GLN A 247 29.67 -4.42 -25.49
C GLN A 247 30.30 -4.28 -26.88
N ILE A 248 30.33 -3.07 -27.45
CA ILE A 248 30.95 -2.84 -28.75
C ILE A 248 32.44 -3.12 -28.65
N ASP A 249 32.95 -3.96 -29.55
CA ASP A 249 34.36 -4.29 -29.62
C ASP A 249 35.15 -3.08 -30.17
N ASP A 250 36.20 -2.71 -29.47
CA ASP A 250 37.13 -1.63 -29.84
C ASP A 250 38.58 -2.08 -29.60
N ALA A 251 38.90 -3.30 -30.02
CA ALA A 251 40.24 -3.87 -29.88
C ALA A 251 41.35 -2.97 -30.46
N ASP A 252 41.05 -2.22 -31.52
CA ASP A 252 42.00 -1.34 -32.22
C ASP A 252 41.99 0.11 -31.71
N GLY A 253 41.09 0.47 -30.79
CA GLY A 253 41.02 1.79 -30.14
C GLY A 253 40.48 2.92 -31.02
N GLU A 254 40.04 2.61 -32.24
CA GLU A 254 39.60 3.60 -33.24
C GLU A 254 38.28 4.28 -32.85
N ARG A 255 37.45 3.61 -32.06
CA ARG A 255 36.09 4.07 -31.70
C ARG A 255 35.94 4.39 -30.21
N ALA A 256 37.04 4.37 -29.46
CA ALA A 256 37.06 4.58 -28.01
C ALA A 256 36.35 5.88 -27.61
N GLU A 257 36.60 6.97 -28.33
CA GLU A 257 36.02 8.28 -28.06
C GLU A 257 34.50 8.28 -28.32
N THR A 258 34.06 7.73 -29.45
CA THR A 258 32.62 7.61 -29.77
C THR A 258 31.89 6.77 -28.74
N ILE A 259 32.45 5.63 -28.33
CA ILE A 259 31.87 4.78 -27.28
C ILE A 259 31.77 5.53 -25.96
N ASP A 260 32.82 6.25 -25.54
CA ASP A 260 32.81 7.05 -24.31
C ASP A 260 31.77 8.17 -24.33
N HIS A 261 31.62 8.87 -25.46
CA HIS A 261 30.58 9.88 -25.65
C HIS A 261 29.17 9.29 -25.54
N LEU A 262 28.88 8.16 -26.20
CA LEU A 262 27.57 7.51 -26.12
C LEU A 262 27.26 6.98 -24.73
N LEU A 263 28.25 6.41 -24.03
CA LEU A 263 28.10 6.01 -22.62
C LEU A 263 27.81 7.23 -21.73
N THR A 264 28.48 8.36 -21.99
CA THR A 264 28.26 9.60 -21.23
C THR A 264 26.83 10.13 -21.44
N LEU A 265 26.35 10.19 -22.69
CA LEU A 265 24.96 10.56 -23.01
C LEU A 265 23.96 9.62 -22.33
N GLY A 266 24.18 8.31 -22.45
CA GLY A 266 23.32 7.30 -21.82
C GLY A 266 23.28 7.44 -20.29
N ASN A 267 24.42 7.70 -19.64
CA ASN A 267 24.48 7.88 -18.19
C ASN A 267 23.75 9.15 -17.72
N TRP A 268 23.84 10.26 -18.46
CA TRP A 268 23.04 11.44 -18.16
C TRP A 268 21.54 11.15 -18.29
N LEU A 269 21.14 10.44 -19.34
CA LEU A 269 19.75 10.03 -19.53
C LEU A 269 19.26 9.09 -18.41
N ARG A 270 20.09 8.13 -17.98
CA ARG A 270 19.79 7.25 -16.84
C ARG A 270 19.53 8.04 -15.56
N ASN A 271 20.39 9.02 -15.23
CA ASN A 271 20.19 9.87 -14.06
C ASN A 271 18.89 10.68 -14.12
N ARG A 272 18.48 11.09 -15.33
CA ARG A 272 17.16 11.71 -15.55
C ARG A 272 16.03 10.71 -15.33
N CYS A 273 16.11 9.51 -15.90
CA CYS A 273 15.12 8.46 -15.70
C CYS A 273 14.93 8.09 -14.22
N ASP A 274 16.02 8.05 -13.44
CA ASP A 274 15.94 7.80 -12.00
C ASP A 274 15.13 8.91 -11.28
N ALA A 275 15.39 10.18 -11.60
CA ALA A 275 14.64 11.29 -11.04
C ALA A 275 13.17 11.32 -11.50
N LEU A 276 12.92 10.99 -12.77
CA LEU A 276 11.58 10.91 -13.34
C LEU A 276 10.76 9.79 -12.70
N THR A 277 11.35 8.59 -12.55
CA THR A 277 10.69 7.44 -11.92
C THR A 277 10.34 7.72 -10.47
N ASP A 278 11.26 8.34 -9.71
CA ASP A 278 10.98 8.78 -8.34
C ASP A 278 9.85 9.82 -8.29
N ALA A 279 9.81 10.75 -9.25
CA ALA A 279 8.78 11.79 -9.31
C ALA A 279 7.40 11.19 -9.61
N TRP A 280 7.33 10.22 -10.53
CA TRP A 280 6.12 9.45 -10.81
C TRP A 280 5.66 8.62 -9.62
N ASP A 281 6.57 7.95 -8.91
CA ASP A 281 6.25 7.18 -7.71
C ASP A 281 5.66 8.08 -6.61
N ILE A 282 6.23 9.28 -6.41
CA ILE A 282 5.66 10.26 -5.48
C ILE A 282 4.25 10.68 -5.90
N ALA A 283 4.02 10.92 -7.19
CA ALA A 283 2.74 11.37 -7.72
C ALA A 283 1.65 10.29 -7.61
N GLU A 284 1.95 9.04 -7.96
CA GLU A 284 1.01 7.93 -7.93
C GLU A 284 0.61 7.53 -6.51
N ASN A 285 1.55 7.60 -5.56
CA ASN A 285 1.28 7.31 -4.15
C ASN A 285 0.66 8.50 -3.38
N ALA A 286 0.51 9.67 -4.01
CA ALA A 286 -0.06 10.83 -3.36
C ALA A 286 -1.59 10.72 -3.23
N SER A 287 -2.11 10.93 -2.02
CA SER A 287 -3.56 11.06 -1.80
C SER A 287 -4.15 12.36 -2.36
N ASP A 288 -3.30 13.38 -2.55
CA ASP A 288 -3.63 14.68 -3.10
C ASP A 288 -2.44 15.15 -3.96
N LEU A 289 -2.59 15.08 -5.28
CA LEU A 289 -1.54 15.46 -6.23
C LEU A 289 -1.21 16.95 -6.14
N SER A 290 -2.19 17.82 -5.85
CA SER A 290 -1.94 19.25 -5.73
C SER A 290 -1.02 19.55 -4.55
N ALA A 291 -1.22 18.85 -3.42
CA ALA A 291 -0.36 18.95 -2.25
C ALA A 291 1.04 18.37 -2.48
N ALA A 292 1.15 17.29 -3.28
CA ALA A 292 2.42 16.64 -3.61
C ALA A 292 3.21 17.33 -4.73
N SER A 293 2.56 18.15 -5.56
CA SER A 293 3.12 18.79 -6.76
C SER A 293 4.48 19.45 -6.52
N GLY A 294 4.64 20.21 -5.43
CA GLY A 294 5.92 20.86 -5.11
C GLY A 294 7.08 19.89 -4.90
N GLN A 295 6.82 18.71 -4.32
CA GLN A 295 7.82 17.67 -4.14
C GLN A 295 8.15 16.98 -5.47
N VAL A 296 7.12 16.68 -6.28
CA VAL A 296 7.27 16.08 -7.61
C VAL A 296 8.12 16.98 -8.51
N ILE A 297 7.77 18.27 -8.62
CA ILE A 297 8.50 19.25 -9.42
C ILE A 297 9.94 19.42 -8.92
N SER A 298 10.15 19.48 -7.59
CA SER A 298 11.51 19.55 -7.04
C SER A 298 12.35 18.32 -7.40
N ARG A 299 11.75 17.13 -7.52
CA ARG A 299 12.47 15.93 -7.93
C ARG A 299 12.84 15.99 -9.42
N LEU A 300 11.93 16.42 -10.28
CA LEU A 300 12.21 16.62 -11.71
C LEU A 300 13.32 17.66 -11.91
N ASP A 301 13.23 18.80 -11.24
CA ASP A 301 14.20 19.89 -11.37
C ASP A 301 15.62 19.46 -10.94
N SER A 302 15.75 18.50 -10.02
CA SER A 302 17.05 17.96 -9.58
C SER A 302 17.86 17.28 -10.69
N ALA A 303 17.23 16.91 -11.81
CA ALA A 303 17.89 16.30 -12.97
C ALA A 303 18.03 17.24 -14.18
N THR A 304 17.67 18.53 -14.05
CA THR A 304 17.71 19.50 -15.16
C THR A 304 19.11 19.67 -15.75
N ASP A 305 20.15 19.63 -14.91
CA ASP A 305 21.54 19.75 -15.38
C ASP A 305 21.92 18.62 -16.35
N TYR A 306 21.44 17.39 -16.10
CA TYR A 306 21.69 16.25 -16.99
C TYR A 306 20.99 16.41 -18.34
N ARG A 307 19.78 16.98 -18.36
CA ARG A 307 19.09 17.31 -19.61
C ARG A 307 19.91 18.31 -20.43
N MET A 308 20.34 19.38 -19.78
CA MET A 308 21.14 20.43 -20.44
C MET A 308 22.46 19.88 -21.01
N LEU A 309 23.14 19.02 -20.24
CA LEU A 309 24.37 18.36 -20.69
C LEU A 309 24.10 17.45 -21.90
N PHE A 310 23.02 16.67 -21.88
CA PHE A 310 22.63 15.82 -23.00
C PHE A 310 22.36 16.65 -24.26
N GLU A 311 21.45 17.62 -24.20
CA GLU A 311 21.06 18.47 -25.33
C GLU A 311 22.24 19.23 -25.93
N GLN A 312 23.13 19.76 -25.09
CA GLN A 312 24.29 20.51 -25.55
C GLN A 312 25.28 19.67 -26.36
N ASN A 313 25.40 18.37 -26.06
CA ASN A 313 26.42 17.51 -26.62
C ASN A 313 25.87 16.50 -27.65
N TYR A 314 24.57 16.23 -27.64
CA TYR A 314 23.94 15.18 -28.45
C TYR A 314 24.31 15.25 -29.94
N ASP A 315 24.06 16.41 -30.57
CA ASP A 315 24.35 16.60 -32.01
C ASP A 315 25.87 16.62 -32.29
N ALA A 316 26.65 17.17 -31.37
CA ALA A 316 28.10 17.31 -31.53
C ALA A 316 28.84 15.97 -31.42
N TRP A 317 28.22 14.98 -30.76
CA TRP A 317 28.78 13.64 -30.56
C TRP A 317 28.14 12.58 -31.46
N ALA A 318 27.45 12.99 -32.51
CA ALA A 318 26.96 12.07 -33.53
C ALA A 318 28.15 11.31 -34.19
N PRO A 319 28.09 9.98 -34.31
CA PRO A 319 29.12 9.21 -35.01
C PRO A 319 29.24 9.68 -36.47
N GLU A 320 30.47 9.76 -37.00
CA GLU A 320 30.68 10.05 -38.41
C GLU A 320 30.11 8.91 -39.25
N ALA A 321 29.25 9.24 -40.23
CA ALA A 321 28.75 8.29 -41.22
C ALA A 321 29.74 8.26 -42.38
N ASP A 322 30.50 7.17 -42.51
CA ASP A 322 31.32 6.88 -43.69
C ASP A 322 30.45 6.45 -44.90
#